data_AF-A0A0C3D9S4-F1
#
_entry.id   AF-A0A0C3D9S4-F1
#
_cell.length_a   1.000
_cell.length_b   1.000
_cell.length_c   1.000
_cell.angle_alpha   90.00
_cell.angle_beta   90.00
_cell.angle_gamma   90.00
#
_symmetry.space_group_name_H-M   'P 1'
#
loop_
_entity.id
_entity.type
_entity.pdbx_description
1 polymer ?
#
loop_
_entity_poly.entity_id
_entity_poly.type
_entity_poly.pdbx_seq_one_letter_code
_entity_poly.pdbx_strand_id
1 'polypeptide(L)' 'MCFRLNQCTEHTPCGHTTVARQHRIDCNKSTCRISASHNSGRHDCARDCVQNMLPDQSVIMETSSMPCNLCRGRTNGH' A
#
# COMPACT_ATOMS: atom_id res chain seq x y z
N MET A 1 -2.66 -13.72 -3.60
CA MET A 1 -2.67 -12.64 -4.61
C MET A 1 -1.76 -11.54 -4.08
N CYS A 2 -1.05 -10.82 -4.95
CA CYS A 2 -0.13 -9.75 -4.53
C CYS A 2 -0.93 -8.54 -4.00
N PHE A 3 -0.31 -7.70 -3.16
CA PHE A 3 -0.95 -6.49 -2.62
C PHE A 3 0.08 -5.41 -2.30
N ARG A 4 -0.38 -4.19 -2.05
CA ARG A 4 0.48 -3.10 -1.56
C ARG A 4 0.24 -2.89 -0.07
N LEU A 5 1.31 -2.80 0.69
CA LEU A 5 1.30 -2.45 2.11
C LEU A 5 1.76 -1.00 2.26
N ASN A 6 0.86 -0.14 2.72
CA ASN A 6 1.11 1.24 3.07
C ASN A 6 1.43 1.34 4.56
N GLN A 7 2.69 1.62 4.87
CA GLN A 7 3.10 1.99 6.21
C GLN A 7 2.79 3.46 6.44
N CYS A 8 2.01 3.72 7.46
CA CYS A 8 1.43 5.01 7.70
C CYS A 8 1.89 5.62 9.01
N THR A 9 1.98 6.95 9.03
CA THR A 9 2.17 7.74 10.24
C THR A 9 0.83 8.43 10.58
N GLU A 10 0.35 8.22 11.79
CA GLU A 10 -0.86 8.89 12.30
C GLU A 10 -0.48 10.19 13.02
N HIS A 11 -1.11 11.30 12.64
CA HIS A 11 -0.89 12.60 13.25
C HIS A 11 -1.93 12.87 14.32
N THR A 12 -1.57 12.59 15.58
CA THR A 12 -2.47 12.72 16.74
C THR A 12 -3.18 14.07 16.88
N PRO A 13 -2.59 15.24 16.54
CA PRO A 13 -3.29 16.52 16.70
C PRO A 13 -4.45 16.74 15.74
N CYS A 14 -4.49 16.00 14.62
CA CYS A 14 -5.53 16.17 13.59
C CYS A 14 -6.23 14.85 13.19
N GLY A 15 -5.81 13.71 13.74
CA GLY A 15 -6.35 12.39 13.40
C GLY A 15 -6.08 11.94 11.96
N HIS A 16 -5.30 12.69 11.20
CA HIS A 16 -4.99 12.34 9.81
C HIS A 16 -3.85 11.34 9.74
N THR A 17 -3.97 10.43 8.77
CA THR A 17 -2.95 9.44 8.46
C THR A 17 -2.23 9.82 7.17
N THR A 18 -0.90 9.70 7.14
CA THR A 18 -0.10 9.92 5.94
C THR A 18 0.72 8.68 5.61
N VAL A 19 0.90 8.38 4.32
CA VAL A 19 1.72 7.25 3.88
C VAL A 19 3.19 7.64 3.99
N ALA A 20 3.91 6.98 4.90
CA ALA A 20 5.34 7.17 5.08
C ALA A 20 6.13 6.29 4.11
N ARG A 21 5.71 5.05 3.92
CA ARG A 21 6.33 4.08 3.01
C ARG A 21 5.31 3.17 2.36
N GLN A 22 5.60 2.73 1.14
CA GLN A 22 4.79 1.75 0.43
C GLN A 22 5.66 0.56 0.02
N HIS A 23 5.16 -0.64 0.30
CA HIS A 23 5.81 -1.90 -0.07
C HIS A 23 4.87 -2.70 -0.96
N ARG A 24 5.41 -3.34 -2.00
CA ARG A 24 4.67 -4.33 -2.77
C ARG A 24 4.97 -5.71 -2.20
N ILE A 25 3.93 -6.41 -1.75
CA ILE A 25 4.04 -7.75 -1.21
C ILE A 25 3.68 -8.74 -2.31
N ASP A 26 4.66 -9.56 -2.67
CA ASP A 26 4.50 -10.64 -3.63
C ASP A 26 3.86 -11.86 -2.95
N CYS A 27 2.94 -12.54 -3.63
CA CYS A 27 2.33 -13.74 -3.09
C CYS A 27 3.07 -15.04 -3.43
N ASN A 28 4.16 -14.97 -4.19
CA ASN A 28 5.04 -16.06 -4.62
C ASN A 28 4.27 -17.26 -5.21
N LYS A 29 3.21 -17.00 -5.97
CA LYS A 29 2.39 -18.05 -6.61
C LYS A 29 2.72 -18.12 -8.10
N SER A 30 2.96 -19.32 -8.60
CA SER A 30 3.19 -19.60 -10.03
C SER A 30 2.00 -19.24 -10.92
N THR A 31 0.78 -19.37 -10.38
CA THR A 31 -0.48 -19.00 -11.04
C THR A 31 -0.86 -17.52 -10.83
N CYS A 32 0.06 -16.68 -10.36
CA CYS A 32 -0.17 -15.25 -10.25
C CYS A 32 0.66 -14.53 -11.31
N ARG A 33 0.00 -13.90 -12.29
CA ARG A 33 0.68 -13.17 -13.38
C ARG A 33 1.52 -12.00 -12.85
N ILE A 34 1.11 -11.44 -11.72
CA ILE A 34 1.74 -10.28 -11.09
C ILE A 34 2.94 -10.68 -10.22
N SER A 35 3.05 -11.96 -9.87
CA SER A 35 4.11 -12.46 -8.98
C SER A 35 5.43 -12.59 -9.71
N ALA A 36 6.54 -12.30 -9.03
CA ALA A 36 7.87 -12.60 -9.54
C ALA A 36 8.09 -14.12 -9.74
N SER A 37 7.34 -14.96 -9.01
CA SER A 37 7.39 -16.42 -9.14
C SER A 37 6.43 -16.98 -10.19
N HIS A 38 5.85 -16.13 -11.04
CA HIS A 38 4.96 -16.57 -12.12
C HIS A 38 5.63 -17.63 -13.01
N ASN A 39 4.92 -18.71 -13.31
CA ASN A 39 5.40 -19.71 -14.26
C ASN A 39 5.34 -19.13 -15.67
N SER A 40 6.49 -18.88 -16.30
CA SER A 40 6.60 -18.37 -17.66
C SER A 40 6.42 -19.43 -18.76
N GLY A 41 6.17 -20.69 -18.39
CA GLY A 41 5.85 -21.76 -19.32
C GLY A 41 4.58 -21.47 -20.13
N ARG A 42 4.37 -22.21 -21.23
CA ARG A 42 3.23 -21.99 -22.14
C ARG A 42 1.90 -22.32 -21.45
N HIS A 43 1.09 -21.29 -21.18
CA HIS A 43 -0.28 -21.38 -20.67
C HIS A 43 -1.05 -20.09 -21.02
N ASP A 44 -2.36 -20.04 -20.77
CA ASP A 44 -3.16 -18.84 -21.02
C ASP A 44 -3.30 -18.01 -19.74
N CYS A 45 -2.46 -16.98 -19.59
CA CYS A 45 -2.48 -16.13 -18.39
C CYS A 45 -3.82 -15.42 -18.16
N ALA A 46 -4.67 -15.26 -19.18
CA ALA A 46 -6.00 -14.64 -19.02
C ALA A 46 -7.01 -15.58 -18.37
N ARG A 47 -6.82 -16.89 -18.52
CA ARG A 47 -7.72 -17.92 -18.00
C ARG A 47 -7.18 -18.59 -16.74
N ASP A 48 -5.87 -18.87 -16.71
CA ASP A 48 -5.26 -19.74 -15.71
C ASP A 48 -4.62 -18.97 -14.54
N CYS A 49 -4.41 -17.66 -14.70
CA CYS A 49 -3.69 -16.86 -13.72
C CYS A 49 -4.52 -15.76 -13.08
N VAL A 50 -4.21 -15.51 -11.80
CA VAL A 50 -4.70 -14.33 -11.11
C VAL A 50 -4.02 -13.09 -11.71
N GLN A 51 -4.84 -12.14 -12.14
CA GLN A 51 -4.40 -10.88 -12.75
C GLN A 51 -4.66 -9.65 -11.89
N ASN A 52 -5.34 -9.82 -10.75
CA ASN A 52 -5.70 -8.72 -9.86
C ASN A 52 -4.82 -8.70 -8.61
N MET A 53 -4.48 -7.50 -8.17
CA MET A 53 -3.96 -7.29 -6.83
C MET A 53 -5.12 -7.23 -5.83
N LEU A 54 -4.87 -7.64 -4.58
CA LEU A 54 -5.81 -7.34 -3.51
C LEU A 54 -5.82 -5.83 -3.25
N PRO A 55 -6.89 -5.32 -2.60
CA PRO A 55 -6.91 -3.95 -2.11
C PRO A 55 -5.66 -3.63 -1.29
N ASP A 56 -5.20 -2.39 -1.43
CA ASP A 56 -4.08 -1.86 -0.67
C ASP A 56 -4.38 -2.00 0.84
N GLN A 57 -3.41 -2.52 1.59
CA GLN A 57 -3.50 -2.66 3.03
C GLN A 57 -2.72 -1.53 3.68
N SER A 58 -3.28 -0.91 4.71
CA SER A 58 -2.64 0.16 5.47
C SER A 58 -2.40 -0.28 6.92
N VAL A 59 -1.21 0.00 7.44
CA VAL A 59 -0.85 -0.24 8.83
C VAL A 59 -0.24 1.04 9.42
N ILE A 60 -0.71 1.44 10.60
CA ILE A 60 -0.10 2.53 11.35
C ILE A 60 1.16 1.99 12.01
N MET A 61 2.32 2.52 11.61
CA MET A 61 3.62 2.12 12.15
C MET A 61 4.16 3.13 13.16
N GLU A 62 3.77 4.39 13.02
CA GLU A 62 4.24 5.50 13.84
C GLU A 62 3.10 6.45 14.16
N THR A 63 3.18 7.08 15.33
CA THR A 63 2.32 8.21 15.70
C THR A 63 3.19 9.46 15.85
N SER A 64 2.73 10.57 15.29
CA SER A 64 3.40 11.86 15.36
C SER A 64 2.58 12.83 16.20
N SER A 65 3.26 13.56 17.08
CA SER A 65 2.69 14.69 17.83
C SER A 65 2.62 15.97 17.00
N MET A 66 3.11 15.96 15.76
CA MET A 66 3.03 17.09 14.85
C MET A 66 1.78 16.97 13.97
N PRO A 67 1.07 18.08 13.68
CA PRO A 67 -0.01 18.06 12.72
C PRO A 67 0.51 17.70 11.32
N CYS A 68 -0.33 17.05 10.51
CA CYS A 68 0.04 16.71 9.14
C CYS A 68 0.32 17.99 8.32
N ASN A 69 1.07 17.88 7.22
CA ASN A 69 1.46 19.05 6.40
C ASN A 69 0.25 19.89 5.93
N LEU A 70 -0.88 19.24 5.65
CA LEU A 70 -2.13 19.90 5.29
C LEU A 70 -2.73 20.75 6.44
N CYS A 71 -2.66 20.27 7.68
CA CYS A 71 -3.15 20.99 8.85
C CYS A 71 -2.13 22.02 9.34
N ARG A 72 -0.84 21.74 9.20
CA ARG A 72 0.25 22.64 9.57
C ARG A 72 0.25 23.92 8.72
N GLY A 73 -0.18 23.84 7.46
CA GLY A 73 -0.34 25.00 6.57
C GLY A 73 -1.56 25.89 6.85
N ARG A 74 -2.48 25.48 7.74
CA ARG A 74 -3.69 26.24 8.09
C ARG A 74 -3.50 27.25 9.23
N THR A 75 -2.28 27.41 9.76
CA THR A 75 -2.00 28.35 10.87
C THR A 75 -1.80 29.80 10.44
N ASN A 76 -2.13 30.21 9.21
CA ASN A 76 -2.12 31.63 8.83
C ASN A 76 -3.53 32.07 8.40
N GLY A 77 -4.19 32.82 9.28
CA GLY A 77 -5.44 33.51 8.97
C GLY A 77 -6.33 33.77 10.18
N HIS A 78 -5.83 34.49 11.18
CA HIS A 78 -6.66 35.37 12.00
C HIS A 78 -5.83 36.60 12.42
#